data_AF-A0A2V6B3Q9-F1
#
_entry.id   AF-A0A2V6B3Q9-F1
#
_cell.length_a   1.000
_cell.length_b   1.000
_cell.length_c   1.000
_cell.angle_alpha   90.00
_cell.angle_beta   90.00
_cell.angle_gamma   90.00
#
_symmetry.space_group_name_H-M   'P 1'
#
loop_
_entity.id
_entity.type
_entity.pdbx_description
1 polymer ?
#
loop_
_entity_poly.entity_id
_entity_poly.type
_entity_poly.pdbx_seq_one_letter_code
_entity_poly.pdbx_strand_id
1 'polypeptide(L)'
;MFELVKQQRRRRLRARPFPKEWLVLIQRHVVFFHRLSASDRAELLGHIQVFLAEKRFEGCGGFAITDEVRVTIAAQACLLLLHRRTDYFPGLQTILVYPLTYMVQEDHQIGEHVWEEGTVSRLGETGRRMGSLVLS
;
A
#
# COMPACT_ATOMS: atom_id res chain seq x y z
N MET A 1 8.25 9.47 25.18
CA MET A 1 7.24 10.54 24.98
C MET A 1 6.56 10.45 23.60
N PHE A 2 7.31 10.25 22.51
CA PHE A 2 6.78 10.20 21.13
C PHE A 2 5.75 9.09 20.83
N GLU A 3 5.90 7.88 21.37
CA GLU A 3 4.97 6.77 21.13
C GLU A 3 3.55 7.02 21.65
N LEU A 4 3.41 7.73 22.78
CA LEU A 4 2.10 8.09 23.32
C LEU A 4 1.35 9.05 22.38
N VAL A 5 2.05 10.04 21.84
CA VAL A 5 1.48 11.00 20.89
C VAL A 5 1.08 10.31 19.58
N LYS A 6 1.92 9.40 19.08
CA LYS A 6 1.63 8.55 17.92
C LYS A 6 0.39 7.69 18.14
N GLN A 7 0.28 7.01 19.27
CA GLN A 7 -0.90 6.20 19.61
C GLN A 7 -2.17 7.03 19.75
N GLN A 8 -2.09 8.22 20.35
CA GLN A 8 -3.23 9.13 20.45
C GLN A 8 -3.69 9.62 19.07
N ARG A 9 -2.76 9.99 18.19
CA ARG A 9 -3.07 10.38 16.80
C ARG A 9 -3.79 9.24 16.07
N ARG A 10 -3.29 8.01 16.17
CA ARG A 10 -3.91 6.82 15.56
C ARG A 10 -5.32 6.54 16.12
N ARG A 11 -5.51 6.66 17.44
CA ARG A 11 -6.85 6.54 18.05
C ARG A 11 -7.83 7.56 17.49
N ARG A 12 -7.40 8.82 17.35
CA ARG A 12 -8.23 9.88 16.75
C ARG A 12 -8.57 9.59 15.29
N LEU A 13 -7.61 9.09 14.50
CA LEU A 13 -7.85 8.72 13.10
C LEU A 13 -8.88 7.61 12.96
N ARG A 14 -8.77 6.54 13.76
CA ARG A 14 -9.74 5.42 13.77
C ARG A 14 -11.14 5.80 14.21
N ALA A 15 -11.26 6.84 15.04
CA ALA A 15 -12.55 7.32 15.53
C ALA A 15 -13.26 8.26 14.53
N ARG A 16 -12.58 8.68 13.45
CA ARG A 16 -13.20 9.54 12.43
C ARG A 16 -14.21 8.75 11.62
N PRO A 17 -15.30 9.39 11.16
CA PRO A 17 -16.22 8.76 10.22
C PRO A 17 -15.47 8.28 8.98
N PHE A 18 -15.76 7.05 8.54
CA PHE A 18 -15.18 6.53 7.31
C PHE A 18 -15.93 7.12 6.10
N PRO A 19 -15.23 7.71 5.11
CA PRO A 19 -15.89 8.28 3.93
C PRO A 19 -16.68 7.24 3.15
N LYS A 20 -17.89 7.60 2.69
CA LYS A 20 -18.81 6.65 2.03
C LYS A 20 -18.28 6.23 0.66
N GLU A 21 -17.69 7.16 -0.06
CA GLU A 21 -17.04 6.96 -1.36
C GLU A 21 -15.94 5.91 -1.25
N TRP A 22 -15.09 5.97 -0.23
CA TRP A 22 -14.05 4.98 0.00
C TRP A 22 -14.62 3.61 0.33
N LEU A 23 -15.74 3.55 1.06
CA LEU A 23 -16.39 2.28 1.40
C LEU A 23 -16.90 1.57 0.15
N VAL A 24 -17.45 2.31 -0.81
CA VAL A 24 -17.89 1.77 -2.11
C VAL A 24 -16.69 1.18 -2.87
N LEU A 25 -15.55 1.86 -2.89
CA LEU A 25 -14.32 1.38 -3.54
C LEU A 25 -13.86 0.07 -2.89
N ILE A 26 -13.82 0.00 -1.56
CA ILE A 26 -13.43 -1.23 -0.85
C ILE A 26 -14.37 -2.38 -1.18
N GLN A 27 -15.69 -2.14 -1.13
CA GLN A 27 -16.69 -3.16 -1.45
C GLN A 27 -16.58 -3.67 -2.90
N ARG A 28 -16.14 -2.81 -3.82
CA ARG A 28 -15.97 -3.16 -5.24
C ARG A 28 -14.68 -3.94 -5.51
N HIS A 29 -13.55 -3.51 -4.93
CA HIS A 29 -12.23 -4.02 -5.31
C HIS A 29 -11.67 -5.07 -4.33
N VAL A 30 -12.22 -5.17 -3.12
CA VAL A 30 -11.72 -6.08 -2.07
C VAL A 30 -12.78 -7.14 -1.78
N VAL A 31 -12.77 -8.22 -2.56
CA VAL A 31 -13.77 -9.31 -2.48
C VAL A 31 -13.91 -9.88 -1.06
N PHE A 32 -12.81 -9.98 -0.32
CA PHE A 32 -12.81 -10.50 1.05
C PHE A 32 -13.59 -9.62 2.04
N PHE A 33 -13.75 -8.32 1.75
CA PHE A 33 -14.46 -7.39 2.63
C PHE A 33 -15.89 -7.87 2.95
N HIS A 34 -16.59 -8.43 1.96
CA HIS A 34 -17.96 -8.94 2.14
C HIS A 34 -18.04 -10.18 3.03
N ARG A 35 -16.93 -10.91 3.19
CA ARG A 35 -16.86 -12.11 4.04
C ARG A 35 -16.48 -11.81 5.49
N LEU A 36 -15.99 -10.60 5.75
CA LEU A 36 -15.62 -10.17 7.10
C LEU A 36 -16.85 -9.94 7.98
N SER A 37 -16.71 -10.26 9.26
CA SER A 37 -17.70 -9.93 10.30
C SER A 37 -17.84 -8.40 10.46
N ALA A 38 -18.89 -7.94 11.13
CA ALA A 38 -19.06 -6.50 11.37
C ALA A 38 -17.92 -5.89 12.21
N SER A 39 -17.37 -6.64 13.18
CA SER A 39 -16.23 -6.21 13.99
C SER A 39 -14.96 -6.10 13.14
N ASP A 40 -14.69 -7.09 12.29
CA ASP A 40 -13.48 -7.14 11.46
C ASP A 40 -13.52 -6.05 10.40
N ARG A 41 -14.71 -5.75 9.85
CA ARG A 41 -14.91 -4.60 8.95
C ARG A 41 -14.59 -3.29 9.67
N ALA A 42 -15.11 -3.08 10.88
CA ALA A 42 -14.82 -1.86 11.65
C ALA A 42 -13.33 -1.72 11.97
N GLU A 43 -12.67 -2.82 12.35
CA GLU A 43 -11.24 -2.86 12.60
C GLU A 43 -10.43 -2.52 11.33
N LEU A 44 -10.77 -3.14 10.20
CA LEU A 44 -10.14 -2.89 8.91
C LEU A 44 -10.27 -1.43 8.48
N LEU A 45 -11.47 -0.85 8.56
CA LEU A 45 -11.72 0.55 8.18
C LEU A 45 -10.89 1.51 9.02
N GLY A 46 -10.77 1.24 10.33
CA GLY A 46 -9.89 1.99 11.21
C GLY A 46 -8.42 1.85 10.81
N HIS A 47 -7.96 0.64 10.47
CA HIS A 47 -6.60 0.43 10.01
C HIS A 47 -6.31 1.20 8.71
N ILE A 48 -7.24 1.19 7.74
CA ILE A 48 -7.12 1.90 6.48
C ILE A 48 -6.93 3.40 6.72
N GLN A 49 -7.73 4.03 7.60
CA GLN A 49 -7.59 5.45 7.91
C GLN A 49 -6.22 5.81 8.48
N VAL A 50 -5.68 4.95 9.36
CA VAL A 50 -4.33 5.16 9.90
C VAL A 50 -3.28 4.97 8.81
N PHE A 51 -3.39 3.92 8.01
CA PHE A 51 -2.44 3.61 6.95
C PHE A 51 -2.37 4.73 5.91
N LEU A 52 -3.52 5.23 5.44
CA LEU A 52 -3.60 6.34 4.49
C LEU A 52 -3.00 7.65 5.04
N ALA A 53 -3.08 7.87 6.36
CA ALA A 53 -2.54 9.06 7.02
C ALA A 53 -1.04 8.97 7.33
N GLU A 54 -0.48 7.75 7.37
CA GLU A 54 0.92 7.50 7.72
C GLU A 54 1.79 7.14 6.51
N LYS A 55 1.21 6.61 5.44
CA LYS A 55 1.92 6.20 4.24
C LYS A 55 1.75 7.20 3.10
N ARG A 56 2.86 7.43 2.39
CA ARG A 56 2.88 8.23 1.17
C ARG A 56 2.65 7.33 -0.02
N PHE A 57 1.89 7.81 -0.99
CA PHE A 57 1.63 7.12 -2.25
C PHE A 57 2.14 8.01 -3.35
N GLU A 58 3.02 7.48 -4.18
CA GLU A 58 3.62 8.21 -5.29
C GLU A 58 3.43 7.40 -6.57
N GLY A 59 2.87 8.06 -7.58
CA GLY A 59 2.66 7.47 -8.89
C GLY A 59 3.86 7.74 -9.76
N CYS A 60 4.43 6.69 -10.32
CA CYS A 60 5.61 6.76 -11.18
C CYS A 60 5.19 6.70 -12.66
N GLY A 61 6.05 7.18 -13.55
CA GLY A 61 5.80 7.10 -14.99
C GLY A 61 4.55 7.84 -15.47
N GLY A 62 4.19 8.95 -14.82
CA GLY A 62 3.00 9.74 -15.15
C GLY A 62 1.68 9.17 -14.63
N PHE A 63 1.72 8.10 -13.83
CA PHE A 63 0.53 7.52 -13.24
C PHE A 63 -0.05 8.41 -12.13
N ALA A 64 -1.32 8.79 -12.27
CA ALA A 64 -2.00 9.61 -11.27
C ALA A 64 -2.51 8.75 -10.11
N ILE A 65 -2.11 9.11 -8.88
CA ILE A 65 -2.61 8.43 -7.68
C ILE A 65 -4.01 8.96 -7.34
N THR A 66 -5.03 8.15 -7.63
CA THR A 66 -6.43 8.43 -7.26
C THR A 66 -6.78 7.83 -5.90
N ASP A 67 -7.90 8.27 -5.32
CA ASP A 67 -8.43 7.68 -4.09
C ASP A 67 -8.74 6.18 -4.26
N GLU A 68 -9.23 5.77 -5.43
CA GLU A 68 -9.45 4.35 -5.77
C GLU A 68 -8.17 3.52 -5.62
N VAL A 69 -7.05 4.00 -6.18
CA VAL A 69 -5.74 3.34 -6.05
C VAL A 69 -5.31 3.27 -4.58
N ARG A 70 -5.29 4.41 -3.89
CA ARG A 70 -4.77 4.46 -2.50
C ARG A 70 -5.60 3.62 -1.54
N VAL A 71 -6.92 3.74 -1.62
CA VAL A 71 -7.86 3.04 -0.73
C VAL A 71 -7.81 1.54 -0.98
N THR A 72 -7.71 1.11 -2.25
CA THR A 72 -7.64 -0.32 -2.59
C THR A 72 -6.36 -0.95 -2.05
N ILE A 73 -5.21 -0.32 -2.30
CA ILE A 73 -3.91 -0.77 -1.77
C ILE A 73 -3.93 -0.80 -0.24
N ALA A 74 -4.43 0.27 0.40
CA ALA A 74 -4.52 0.34 1.85
C ALA A 74 -5.41 -0.76 2.42
N ALA A 75 -6.56 -1.04 1.80
CA ALA A 75 -7.47 -2.08 2.23
C ALA A 75 -6.83 -3.48 2.13
N GLN A 76 -6.19 -3.79 1.01
CA GLN A 76 -5.49 -5.07 0.83
C GLN A 76 -4.34 -5.24 1.83
N ALA A 77 -3.53 -4.20 2.03
CA ALA A 77 -2.43 -4.24 2.99
C ALA A 77 -2.94 -4.39 4.44
N CYS A 78 -4.03 -3.70 4.80
CA CYS A 78 -4.57 -3.72 6.15
C CYS A 78 -5.30 -5.03 6.50
N LEU A 79 -5.70 -5.85 5.52
CA LEU A 79 -6.21 -7.20 5.80
C LEU A 79 -5.18 -8.05 6.58
N LEU A 80 -3.89 -7.86 6.29
CA LEU A 80 -2.79 -8.57 6.97
C LEU A 80 -2.58 -8.11 8.42
N LEU A 81 -3.21 -7.01 8.82
CA LEU A 81 -3.08 -6.40 10.15
C LEU A 81 -4.22 -6.79 11.11
N LEU A 82 -5.29 -7.40 10.60
CA LEU A 82 -6.45 -7.81 11.41
C LEU A 82 -6.06 -8.73 12.55
N HIS A 83 -6.69 -8.51 13.72
CA HIS A 83 -6.51 -9.29 14.95
C HIS A 83 -5.07 -9.29 15.50
N ARG A 84 -4.27 -8.28 15.15
CA ARG A 84 -2.86 -8.19 15.57
C ARG A 84 -2.58 -6.85 16.22
N ARG A 85 -1.62 -6.84 17.16
CA ARG A 85 -0.97 -5.59 17.58
C ARG A 85 0.00 -5.18 16.48
N THR A 86 -0.27 -4.07 15.81
CA THR A 86 0.48 -3.67 14.61
C THR A 86 1.03 -2.25 14.71
N ASP A 87 2.18 -2.03 14.05
CA ASP A 87 2.78 -0.70 13.85
C ASP A 87 2.74 -0.27 12.38
N TYR A 88 1.76 -0.78 11.61
CA TYR A 88 1.49 -0.40 10.22
C TYR A 88 2.73 -0.44 9.32
N PHE A 89 3.47 -1.55 9.28
CA PHE A 89 4.68 -1.70 8.47
C PHE A 89 5.70 -0.56 8.73
N PRO A 90 6.39 -0.56 9.88
CA PRO A 90 7.22 0.58 10.30
C PRO A 90 8.39 0.89 9.35
N GLY A 91 8.89 -0.12 8.62
CA GLY A 91 9.93 0.06 7.61
C GLY A 91 9.42 0.56 6.26
N LEU A 92 8.10 0.67 6.05
CA LEU A 92 7.50 1.14 4.80
C LEU A 92 7.06 2.60 4.97
N GLN A 93 7.60 3.54 4.21
CA GLN A 93 7.22 4.95 4.27
C GLN A 93 6.45 5.39 3.03
N THR A 94 6.93 4.96 1.86
CA THR A 94 6.38 5.35 0.56
C THR A 94 6.02 4.11 -0.25
N ILE A 95 4.85 4.16 -0.88
CA ILE A 95 4.36 3.14 -1.79
C ILE A 95 4.43 3.74 -3.20
N LEU A 96 5.29 3.15 -4.03
CA LEU A 96 5.48 3.56 -5.42
C LEU A 96 4.54 2.72 -6.29
N VAL A 97 3.66 3.38 -7.02
CA VAL A 97 2.70 2.73 -7.91
C VAL A 97 3.09 3.03 -9.35
N TYR A 98 3.37 1.98 -10.10
CA TYR A 98 3.69 2.06 -11.51
C TYR A 98 2.45 1.66 -12.32
N PRO A 99 2.27 2.23 -13.52
CA PRO A 99 1.34 1.67 -14.46
C PRO A 99 1.84 0.28 -14.86
N LEU A 100 0.92 -0.67 -15.02
CA LEU A 100 1.17 -2.08 -15.38
C LEU A 100 2.13 -2.26 -16.59
N THR A 101 2.31 -1.22 -17.40
CA THR A 101 3.14 -1.18 -18.62
C THR A 101 4.55 -0.58 -18.44
N TYR A 102 5.01 -0.28 -17.23
CA TYR A 102 6.38 0.22 -17.05
C TYR A 102 7.41 -0.91 -17.11
N MET A 103 7.96 -1.14 -18.32
CA MET A 103 9.20 -1.88 -18.53
C MET A 103 10.38 -1.01 -18.08
N VAL A 104 11.02 -1.36 -16.96
CA VAL A 104 12.28 -0.74 -16.55
C VAL A 104 13.36 -1.25 -17.53
N GLN A 105 13.90 -0.36 -18.37
CA GLN A 105 15.15 -0.64 -19.06
C GLN A 105 16.29 -0.45 -18.05
N GLU A 106 16.74 -1.55 -17.44
CA GLU A 106 18.02 -1.56 -16.76
C GLU A 106 19.10 -2.00 -17.76
N ASP A 107 19.87 -1.04 -18.25
CA ASP A 107 21.12 -1.32 -18.97
C ASP A 107 22.15 -1.89 -17.97
N HIS A 108 22.11 -3.21 -17.79
CA HIS A 108 23.19 -3.93 -17.15
C HIS A 108 24.29 -4.21 -18.19
N GLN A 109 25.31 -3.35 -18.21
CA GLN A 109 26.51 -3.58 -19.01
C GLN A 109 27.34 -4.71 -18.37
N ILE A 110 27.25 -5.93 -18.93
CA ILE A 110 28.13 -7.05 -18.58
C ILE A 110 28.84 -7.53 -19.85
N GLY A 111 29.98 -6.91 -20.16
CA GLY A 111 30.99 -7.46 -21.08
C GLY A 111 30.72 -7.33 -22.58
N GLU A 112 31.82 -7.39 -23.35
CA GLU A 112 31.84 -7.20 -24.80
C GLU A 112 31.09 -8.32 -25.55
N HIS A 113 30.00 -7.95 -26.23
CA HIS A 113 29.43 -8.63 -27.41
C HIS A 113 28.51 -9.85 -27.24
N VAL A 114 27.76 -10.00 -26.15
CA VAL A 114 26.65 -10.97 -26.12
C VAL A 114 25.37 -10.32 -25.58
N TRP A 115 24.37 -10.18 -26.44
CA TRP A 115 23.01 -9.78 -26.07
C TRP A 115 22.20 -11.06 -25.87
N GLU A 116 21.87 -11.38 -24.62
CA GLU A 116 20.91 -12.45 -24.30
C GLU A 116 19.60 -11.80 -23.86
N GLU A 117 18.58 -11.92 -24.71
CA GLU A 117 17.25 -11.34 -24.52
C GLU A 117 16.46 -12.21 -23.54
N GLY A 118 16.70 -12.01 -22.24
CA GLY A 118 16.02 -12.71 -21.15
C GLY A 118 14.99 -11.83 -20.45
N THR A 119 13.70 -12.03 -20.74
CA THR A 119 12.58 -11.37 -20.05
C THR A 119 12.49 -11.85 -18.60
N VAL A 120 12.94 -11.04 -17.64
CA VAL A 120 12.72 -11.32 -16.21
C VAL A 120 11.71 -10.33 -15.63
N SER A 121 10.49 -10.83 -15.43
CA SER A 121 9.43 -10.13 -14.69
C SER A 121 9.82 -10.02 -13.21
N ARG A 122 9.97 -8.80 -12.70
CA ARG A 122 10.26 -8.52 -11.28
C ARG A 122 9.04 -7.89 -10.60
N LEU A 123 8.14 -8.73 -10.10
CA LEU A 123 6.96 -8.36 -9.31
C LEU A 123 7.28 -8.45 -7.81
N GLY A 124 7.10 -7.34 -7.08
CA GLY A 124 7.03 -7.33 -5.62
C GLY A 124 8.36 -7.26 -4.85
N GLU A 125 9.19 -6.23 -5.11
CA GLU A 125 10.39 -5.96 -4.31
C GLU A 125 10.16 -4.93 -3.18
N THR A 126 10.80 -5.15 -2.02
CA THR A 126 11.00 -4.15 -0.96
C THR A 126 12.43 -3.61 -1.03
N GLY A 127 12.60 -2.33 -1.38
CA GLY A 127 13.91 -1.67 -1.47
C GLY A 127 14.52 -1.43 -0.09
N ARG A 128 15.51 -2.26 0.30
CA ARG A 128 16.08 -2.28 1.67
C ARG A 128 16.80 -0.99 2.11
N ARG A 129 17.09 -0.06 1.20
CA ARG A 129 17.77 1.22 1.54
C ARG A 129 16.84 2.42 1.78
N MET A 130 15.58 2.38 1.34
CA MET A 130 14.68 3.55 1.42
C MET A 130 13.27 3.25 1.95
N GLY A 131 12.96 2.00 2.32
CA GLY A 131 11.66 1.68 2.91
C GLY A 131 10.50 1.89 1.93
N SER A 132 10.71 1.54 0.67
CA SER A 132 9.73 1.65 -0.40
C SER A 132 9.20 0.28 -0.83
N LEU A 133 7.89 0.22 -1.09
CA LEU A 133 7.22 -0.93 -1.72
C LEU A 133 6.82 -0.54 -3.14
N VAL A 134 7.13 -1.38 -4.12
CA VAL A 134 6.78 -1.18 -5.53
C VAL A 134 5.58 -2.05 -5.88
N LEU A 135 4.54 -1.43 -6.43
CA LEU A 135 3.35 -2.09 -6.94
C LEU A 135 3.18 -1.76 -8.43
N SER A 136 2.81 -2.76 -9.22
CA SER A 136 2.51 -2.68 -10.66
C SER A 136 1.04 -2.95 -10.92
#